data_AF-A0A497M7K6-F1
#
_entry.id   AF-A0A497M7K6-F1
#
_cell.length_a   1.000
_cell.length_b   1.000
_cell.length_c   1.000
_cell.angle_alpha   90.00
_cell.angle_beta   90.00
_cell.angle_gamma   90.00
#
_symmetry.space_group_name_H-M   'P 1'
#
loop_
_entity.id
_entity.type
_entity.pdbx_description
1 polymer ?
#
loop_
_entity_poly.entity_id
_entity_poly.type
_entity_poly.pdbx_seq_one_letter_code
_entity_poly.pdbx_strand_id
1 'polypeptide(L)'
;MVKVEWENETEKLETHSFKAENPEKCIRTLNKVVWNRLPRGFHIEGRNETFCVRSNFEPEKHACFYIGEGKVFMRFSKHSEIEQIIRETLEEIFGNVEWEQLTAEEKRRRIKLREEMEKRKLEQLQHQHIERIRQRCVSSLKKKLTPLDYKILEMRSQGQSLWSIATSLGVTMAKVRYSLQKLALIPEYAEKLGAYKPLPWNQRFKRKT
;
A
#
# COMPACT_ATOMS: atom_id res chain seq x y z
N MET A 1 8.39 -11.37 -5.31
CA MET A 1 7.44 -10.24 -5.38
C MET A 1 8.03 -9.27 -6.39
N VAL A 2 7.61 -9.37 -7.65
CA VAL A 2 8.21 -8.56 -8.73
C VAL A 2 7.62 -7.16 -8.61
N LYS A 3 8.42 -6.20 -8.13
CA LYS A 3 8.12 -4.78 -8.34
C LYS A 3 8.23 -4.55 -9.84
N VAL A 4 7.08 -4.41 -10.51
CA VAL A 4 7.07 -3.81 -11.84
C VAL A 4 7.33 -2.33 -11.59
N GLU A 5 8.60 -1.96 -11.62
CA GLU A 5 9.01 -0.56 -11.70
C GLU A 5 8.54 -0.06 -13.06
N TRP A 6 7.39 0.63 -13.06
CA TRP A 6 6.98 1.44 -14.19
C TRP A 6 7.90 2.66 -14.17
N GLU A 7 9.09 2.51 -14.74
CA GLU A 7 10.05 3.60 -14.86
C GLU A 7 9.38 4.84 -15.44
N ASN A 8 9.85 5.97 -14.95
CA ASN A 8 9.48 7.32 -15.33
C ASN A 8 9.71 7.56 -16.84
N GLU A 9 8.83 7.05 -17.70
CA GLU A 9 8.84 7.38 -19.13
C GLU A 9 7.82 8.48 -19.39
N THR A 10 8.22 9.68 -18.98
CA THR A 10 7.71 10.95 -19.46
C THR A 10 8.12 11.15 -20.93
N GLU A 11 7.14 11.52 -21.77
CA GLU A 11 7.23 12.10 -23.12
C GLU A 11 7.34 11.19 -24.38
N LYS A 12 7.90 9.97 -24.35
CA LYS A 12 8.04 9.18 -25.62
C LYS A 12 6.93 8.17 -25.94
N LEU A 13 6.03 7.90 -24.99
CA LEU A 13 4.97 6.90 -25.17
C LEU A 13 3.69 7.51 -25.73
N GLU A 14 3.16 6.89 -26.79
CA GLU A 14 1.85 7.17 -27.32
C GLU A 14 0.79 6.38 -26.55
N THR A 15 -0.43 6.93 -26.50
CA THR A 15 -1.54 6.25 -25.83
C THR A 15 -2.79 6.47 -26.65
N HIS A 16 -3.31 5.38 -27.19
CA HIS A 16 -4.54 5.34 -27.95
C HIS A 16 -5.60 4.60 -27.13
N SER A 17 -6.86 4.90 -27.40
CA SER A 17 -7.97 4.23 -26.76
C SER A 17 -9.09 3.99 -27.75
N PHE A 18 -9.88 2.96 -27.49
CA PHE A 18 -11.10 2.71 -28.22
C PHE A 18 -12.18 2.17 -27.29
N LYS A 19 -13.43 2.39 -27.66
CA LYS A 19 -14.59 1.82 -26.95
C LYS A 19 -14.81 0.39 -27.43
N ALA A 20 -15.05 -0.50 -26.48
CA ALA A 20 -15.46 -1.87 -26.76
C ALA A 20 -16.72 -2.19 -25.95
N GLU A 21 -17.67 -2.91 -26.54
CA GLU A 21 -18.89 -3.34 -25.82
C GLU A 21 -18.57 -4.18 -24.58
N ASN A 22 -17.52 -5.00 -24.67
CA ASN A 22 -17.00 -5.78 -23.54
C ASN A 22 -15.46 -5.70 -23.51
N PRO A 23 -14.89 -4.71 -22.81
CA PRO A 23 -13.44 -4.48 -22.74
C PRO A 23 -12.66 -5.68 -22.20
N GLU A 24 -13.22 -6.42 -21.23
CA GLU A 24 -12.58 -7.60 -20.65
C GLU A 24 -12.46 -8.74 -21.65
N LYS A 25 -13.57 -9.04 -22.35
CA LYS A 25 -13.57 -10.05 -23.42
C LYS A 25 -12.63 -9.63 -24.55
N CYS A 26 -12.58 -8.34 -24.87
CA CYS A 26 -11.67 -7.78 -25.87
C CYS A 26 -10.21 -8.06 -25.50
N ILE A 27 -9.77 -7.67 -24.30
CA ILE A 27 -8.38 -7.87 -23.84
C ILE A 27 -8.02 -9.36 -23.76
N ARG A 28 -8.91 -10.22 -23.26
CA ARG A 28 -8.64 -11.67 -23.18
C ARG A 28 -8.46 -12.29 -24.57
N THR A 29 -9.31 -11.90 -25.53
CA THR A 29 -9.24 -12.39 -26.90
C THR A 29 -7.97 -11.88 -27.58
N LEU A 30 -7.68 -10.58 -27.43
CA LEU A 30 -6.49 -9.96 -27.97
C LEU A 30 -5.21 -10.61 -27.45
N ASN A 31 -5.09 -10.81 -26.13
CA ASN A 31 -3.94 -11.46 -25.52
C ASN A 31 -3.70 -12.87 -26.12
N LYS A 32 -4.76 -13.66 -26.28
CA LYS A 32 -4.69 -15.00 -26.86
C LYS A 32 -4.20 -14.99 -28.31
N VAL A 33 -4.67 -14.04 -29.12
CA VAL A 33 -4.31 -13.97 -30.55
C VAL A 33 -2.91 -13.39 -30.73
N VAL A 34 -2.61 -12.29 -30.03
CA VAL A 34 -1.29 -11.62 -30.08
C VAL A 34 -0.19 -12.60 -29.68
N TRP A 35 -0.39 -13.43 -28.66
CA TRP A 35 0.57 -14.46 -28.25
C TRP A 35 1.07 -15.34 -29.41
N ASN A 36 0.18 -15.68 -30.36
CA ASN A 36 0.53 -16.53 -31.50
C ASN A 36 1.13 -15.76 -32.68
N ARG A 37 1.15 -14.43 -32.63
CA ARG A 37 1.61 -13.55 -33.72
C ARG A 37 2.86 -12.76 -33.37
N LEU A 38 3.35 -12.87 -32.13
CA LEU A 38 4.53 -12.13 -31.72
C LEU A 38 5.78 -12.60 -32.46
N PRO A 39 6.63 -11.66 -32.93
CA PRO A 39 7.91 -12.02 -33.51
C PRO A 39 8.81 -12.70 -32.47
N ARG A 40 9.81 -13.45 -32.95
CA ARG A 40 10.86 -13.97 -32.07
C ARG A 40 11.55 -12.80 -31.36
N GLY A 41 11.77 -12.95 -30.06
CA GLY A 41 12.37 -11.90 -29.24
C GLY A 41 11.36 -11.04 -28.49
N PHE A 42 10.06 -11.27 -28.62
CA PHE A 42 9.04 -10.63 -27.78
C PHE A 42 8.38 -11.62 -26.83
N HIS A 43 7.91 -11.13 -25.70
CA HIS A 43 7.12 -11.89 -24.73
C HIS A 43 5.96 -11.07 -24.18
N ILE A 44 4.97 -11.76 -23.62
CA ILE A 44 3.84 -11.12 -22.94
C ILE A 44 3.99 -11.27 -21.43
N GLU A 45 3.82 -10.15 -20.72
CA GLU A 45 3.71 -10.08 -19.28
C GLU A 45 2.32 -9.54 -18.90
N GLY A 46 1.61 -10.18 -17.97
CA GLY A 46 0.34 -9.65 -17.47
C GLY A 46 -0.64 -10.70 -16.99
N ARG A 47 -1.79 -10.23 -16.50
CA ARG A 47 -2.89 -11.08 -16.02
C ARG A 47 -4.23 -10.45 -16.36
N ASN A 48 -5.13 -11.26 -16.93
CA ASN A 48 -6.57 -11.05 -17.11
C ASN A 48 -6.97 -9.74 -17.82
N GLU A 49 -6.91 -8.63 -17.09
CA GLU A 49 -7.44 -7.31 -17.46
C GLU A 49 -6.35 -6.37 -17.98
N THR A 50 -5.08 -6.77 -17.86
CA THR A 50 -3.94 -6.03 -18.39
C THR A 50 -2.89 -6.99 -18.92
N PHE A 51 -2.26 -6.64 -20.05
CA PHE A 51 -1.07 -7.33 -20.53
C PHE A 51 -0.15 -6.37 -21.28
N CYS A 52 1.13 -6.67 -21.28
CA CYS A 52 2.16 -5.93 -21.98
C CYS A 52 2.95 -6.87 -22.87
N VAL A 53 3.17 -6.47 -24.12
CA VAL A 53 4.15 -7.04 -25.02
C VAL A 53 5.46 -6.29 -24.81
N ARG A 54 6.56 -7.01 -24.55
CA ARG A 54 7.89 -6.44 -24.35
C ARG A 54 8.91 -7.14 -25.24
N SER A 55 9.89 -6.39 -25.72
CA SER A 55 11.08 -6.98 -26.36
C SER A 55 12.05 -7.50 -25.31
N ASN A 56 12.60 -8.69 -25.53
CA ASN A 56 13.69 -9.27 -24.76
C ASN A 56 15.01 -8.53 -24.98
N PHE A 57 15.16 -7.87 -26.14
CA PHE A 57 16.41 -7.24 -26.55
C PHE A 57 16.39 -5.72 -26.36
N GLU A 58 15.21 -5.10 -26.46
CA GLU A 58 15.02 -3.65 -26.37
C GLU A 58 13.86 -3.33 -25.41
N PRO A 59 14.08 -3.34 -24.08
CA PRO A 59 13.01 -3.20 -23.09
C PRO A 59 12.15 -1.93 -23.25
N GLU A 60 12.73 -0.87 -23.81
CA GLU A 60 12.04 0.38 -24.15
C GLU A 60 10.94 0.18 -25.21
N LYS A 61 11.08 -0.83 -26.09
CA LYS A 61 10.07 -1.21 -27.08
C LYS A 61 9.02 -2.10 -26.46
N HIS A 62 7.92 -1.50 -26.05
CA HIS A 62 6.80 -2.20 -25.42
C HIS A 62 5.45 -1.62 -25.82
N ALA A 63 4.42 -2.47 -25.70
CA ALA A 63 3.02 -2.08 -25.83
C ALA A 63 2.22 -2.69 -24.68
N CYS A 64 1.49 -1.87 -23.93
CA CYS A 64 0.68 -2.27 -22.79
C CYS A 64 -0.80 -1.97 -23.01
N PHE A 65 -1.63 -2.96 -22.67
CA PHE A 65 -3.08 -2.93 -22.77
C PHE A 65 -3.68 -2.95 -21.38
N TYR A 66 -4.66 -2.09 -21.16
CA TYR A 66 -5.41 -2.05 -19.91
C TYR A 66 -6.81 -1.48 -20.10
N ILE A 67 -7.71 -1.83 -19.19
CA ILE A 67 -9.09 -1.35 -19.17
C ILE A 67 -9.19 -0.15 -18.24
N GLY A 68 -9.94 0.86 -18.66
CA GLY A 68 -10.36 1.95 -17.77
C GLY A 68 -11.60 2.64 -18.32
N GLU A 69 -12.51 3.11 -17.46
CA GLU A 69 -13.66 3.94 -17.88
C GLU A 69 -14.48 3.31 -19.03
N GLY A 70 -14.59 1.98 -19.10
CA GLY A 70 -15.28 1.26 -20.19
C GLY A 70 -14.56 1.25 -21.54
N LYS A 71 -13.32 1.72 -21.61
CA LYS A 71 -12.47 1.73 -22.80
C LYS A 71 -11.28 0.78 -22.64
N VAL A 72 -10.77 0.32 -23.77
CA VAL A 72 -9.46 -0.35 -23.86
C VAL A 72 -8.42 0.71 -24.22
N PHE A 73 -7.35 0.76 -23.44
CA PHE A 73 -6.21 1.64 -23.69
C PHE A 73 -5.02 0.82 -24.18
N MET A 74 -4.35 1.34 -25.20
CA MET A 74 -3.08 0.85 -25.71
C MET A 74 -2.04 1.94 -25.50
N ARG A 75 -1.03 1.65 -24.68
CA ARG A 75 0.14 2.52 -24.48
C ARG A 75 1.35 1.86 -25.12
N PHE A 76 2.07 2.55 -25.99
CA PHE A 76 3.18 1.96 -26.72
C PHE A 76 4.30 2.96 -27.00
N SER A 77 5.51 2.46 -27.22
CA SER A 77 6.66 3.24 -27.68
C SER A 77 6.56 3.52 -29.18
N LYS A 78 6.78 4.78 -29.60
CA LYS A 78 6.83 5.15 -31.03
C LYS A 78 7.77 4.22 -31.81
N HIS A 79 7.35 3.81 -33.02
CA HIS A 79 8.11 2.97 -33.95
C HIS A 79 8.27 1.49 -33.57
N SER A 80 7.35 0.93 -32.78
CA SER A 80 7.36 -0.51 -32.53
C SER A 80 6.63 -1.25 -33.66
N GLU A 81 7.29 -2.23 -34.29
CA GLU A 81 6.64 -3.24 -35.16
C GLU A 81 5.44 -3.91 -34.44
N ILE A 82 5.51 -3.93 -33.10
CA ILE A 82 4.44 -4.35 -32.21
C ILE A 82 3.15 -3.55 -32.42
N GLU A 83 3.22 -2.23 -32.63
CA GLU A 83 2.02 -1.41 -32.83
C GLU A 83 1.25 -1.86 -34.06
N GLN A 84 1.96 -2.08 -35.18
CA GLN A 84 1.35 -2.51 -36.43
C GLN A 84 0.72 -3.90 -36.29
N ILE A 85 1.45 -4.87 -35.73
CA ILE A 85 0.94 -6.23 -35.49
C ILE A 85 -0.34 -6.19 -34.66
N ILE A 86 -0.40 -5.31 -33.65
CA ILE A 86 -1.57 -5.22 -32.79
C ILE A 86 -2.74 -4.50 -33.46
N ARG A 87 -2.49 -3.42 -34.23
CA ARG A 87 -3.54 -2.78 -35.03
C ARG A 87 -4.17 -3.76 -36.02
N GLU A 88 -3.35 -4.48 -36.79
CA GLU A 88 -3.81 -5.51 -37.74
C GLU A 88 -4.60 -6.62 -37.02
N THR A 89 -4.10 -7.07 -35.86
CA THR A 89 -4.80 -8.09 -35.07
C THR A 89 -6.14 -7.58 -34.52
N LEU A 90 -6.22 -6.32 -34.10
CA LEU A 90 -7.46 -5.71 -33.64
C LEU A 90 -8.47 -5.55 -34.76
N GLU A 91 -8.01 -5.11 -35.94
CA GLU A 91 -8.85 -4.99 -37.13
C GLU A 91 -9.40 -6.33 -37.60
N GLU A 92 -8.60 -7.40 -37.52
CA GLU A 92 -9.07 -8.74 -37.88
C GLU A 92 -10.10 -9.30 -36.90
N ILE A 93 -9.89 -9.10 -35.59
CA ILE A 93 -10.77 -9.68 -34.57
C ILE A 93 -12.07 -8.87 -34.42
N PHE A 94 -11.97 -7.55 -34.46
CA PHE A 94 -13.06 -6.64 -34.09
C PHE A 94 -13.55 -5.76 -35.25
N GLY A 95 -12.96 -5.87 -36.43
CA GLY A 95 -13.26 -4.99 -37.55
C GLY A 95 -12.62 -3.61 -37.38
N ASN A 96 -13.08 -2.62 -38.14
CA ASN A 96 -12.51 -1.28 -38.09
C ASN A 96 -12.72 -0.65 -36.70
N VAL A 97 -11.64 -0.35 -36.00
CA VAL A 97 -11.65 0.25 -34.65
C VAL A 97 -11.29 1.72 -34.76
N GLU A 98 -12.20 2.60 -34.31
CA GLU A 98 -11.90 4.03 -34.20
C GLU A 98 -10.99 4.29 -33.00
N TRP A 99 -9.75 4.70 -33.30
CA TRP A 99 -8.76 5.03 -32.29
C TRP A 99 -8.84 6.51 -31.91
N GLU A 100 -9.07 6.77 -30.62
CA GLU A 100 -8.96 8.10 -30.02
C GLU A 100 -7.57 8.25 -29.39
N GLN A 101 -6.78 9.21 -29.86
CA GLN A 101 -5.53 9.59 -29.21
C GLN A 101 -5.83 10.41 -27.96
N LEU A 102 -5.27 10.03 -26.81
CA LEU A 102 -5.47 10.83 -25.59
C LEU A 102 -4.77 12.18 -25.71
N THR A 103 -5.50 13.22 -25.32
CA THR A 103 -4.97 14.57 -25.23
C THR A 103 -3.89 14.68 -24.14
N ALA A 104 -3.00 15.66 -24.25
CA ALA A 104 -1.97 15.91 -23.25
C ALA A 104 -2.57 16.18 -21.85
N GLU A 105 -3.76 16.80 -21.79
CA GLU A 105 -4.46 17.08 -20.54
C GLU A 105 -4.98 15.82 -19.86
N GLU A 106 -5.60 14.90 -20.60
CA GLU A 106 -6.08 13.62 -20.05
C GLU A 106 -4.93 12.75 -19.55
N LYS A 107 -3.82 12.72 -20.30
CA LYS A 107 -2.58 12.06 -19.86
C LYS A 107 -2.10 12.62 -18.51
N ARG A 108 -2.07 13.95 -18.36
CA ARG A 108 -1.68 14.62 -17.09
C ARG A 108 -2.64 14.31 -15.94
N ARG A 109 -3.96 14.34 -16.18
CA ARG A 109 -4.97 14.00 -15.15
C ARG A 109 -4.77 12.58 -14.61
N ARG A 110 -4.49 11.63 -15.49
CA ARG A 110 -4.26 10.23 -15.11
C ARG A 110 -2.98 10.01 -14.34
N ILE A 111 -1.89 10.68 -14.71
CA ILE A 111 -0.64 10.65 -13.96
C ILE A 111 -0.88 11.15 -12.54
N LYS A 112 -1.53 12.31 -12.38
CA LYS A 112 -1.87 12.87 -11.05
C LYS A 112 -2.72 11.91 -10.21
N LEU A 113 -3.77 11.32 -10.79
CA LEU A 113 -4.64 10.38 -10.08
C LEU A 113 -3.86 9.15 -9.59
N ARG A 114 -2.94 8.63 -10.41
CA ARG A 114 -2.09 7.49 -10.04
C ARG A 114 -1.15 7.85 -8.89
N GLU A 115 -0.44 8.98 -9.01
CA GLU A 115 0.45 9.48 -7.94
C GLU A 115 -0.29 9.65 -6.62
N GLU A 116 -1.51 10.18 -6.66
CA GLU A 116 -2.35 10.34 -5.47
C GLU A 116 -2.76 8.98 -4.86
N MET A 117 -3.16 8.01 -5.70
CA MET A 117 -3.47 6.66 -5.22
C MET A 117 -2.25 5.96 -4.62
N GLU A 118 -1.07 6.10 -5.21
CA GLU A 118 0.17 5.53 -4.69
C GLU A 118 0.57 6.17 -3.36
N LYS A 119 0.42 7.50 -3.25
CA LYS A 119 0.63 8.21 -1.99
C LYS A 119 -0.29 7.70 -0.89
N ARG A 120 -1.60 7.54 -1.17
CA ARG A 120 -2.57 6.97 -0.22
C ARG A 120 -2.22 5.54 0.18
N LYS A 121 -1.78 4.70 -0.76
CA LYS A 121 -1.32 3.33 -0.47
C LYS A 121 -0.10 3.33 0.45
N LEU A 122 0.87 4.22 0.20
CA LEU A 122 2.06 4.33 1.03
C LEU A 122 1.71 4.77 2.46
N GLU A 123 0.84 5.77 2.62
CA GLU A 123 0.35 6.22 3.92
C GLU A 123 -0.38 5.11 4.68
N GLN A 124 -1.23 4.32 4.00
CA GLN A 124 -1.89 3.16 4.59
C GLN A 124 -0.90 2.09 5.06
N LEU A 125 0.12 1.77 4.24
CA LEU A 125 1.16 0.81 4.60
C LEU A 125 1.97 1.27 5.82
N GLN A 126 2.32 2.56 5.87
CA GLN A 126 2.98 3.15 7.02
C GLN A 126 2.11 3.04 8.28
N HIS A 127 0.83 3.38 8.18
CA HIS A 127 -0.11 3.28 9.30
C HIS A 127 -0.22 1.83 9.81
N GLN A 128 -0.38 0.86 8.90
CA GLN A 128 -0.41 -0.57 9.25
C GLN A 128 0.90 -1.07 9.88
N HIS A 129 2.05 -0.53 9.45
CA HIS A 129 3.34 -0.90 10.03
C HIS A 129 3.47 -0.37 11.46
N ILE A 130 3.11 0.90 11.69
CA ILE A 130 3.11 1.52 13.01
C ILE A 130 2.18 0.76 13.96
N GLU A 131 0.97 0.43 13.53
CA GLU A 131 0.03 -0.33 14.37
C GLU A 131 0.55 -1.74 14.68
N ARG A 132 1.20 -2.43 13.74
CA ARG A 132 1.84 -3.72 14.01
C ARG A 132 2.95 -3.61 15.06
N ILE A 133 3.78 -2.57 14.99
CA ILE A 133 4.80 -2.31 16.01
C ILE A 133 4.14 -2.05 17.37
N ARG A 134 3.11 -1.19 17.39
CA ARG A 134 2.37 -0.84 18.60
C ARG A 134 1.77 -2.08 19.27
N GLN A 135 1.11 -2.94 18.50
CA GLN A 135 0.55 -4.20 18.99
C GLN A 135 1.62 -5.11 19.59
N ARG A 136 2.75 -5.32 18.90
CA ARG A 136 3.88 -6.11 19.43
C ARG A 136 4.41 -5.55 20.75
N CYS A 137 4.56 -4.22 20.84
CA CYS A 137 4.98 -3.56 22.08
C CYS A 137 3.98 -3.79 23.21
N VAL A 138 2.68 -3.64 22.96
CA VAL A 138 1.62 -3.89 23.95
C VAL A 138 1.61 -5.35 24.39
N SER A 139 1.68 -6.31 23.46
CA SER A 139 1.74 -7.74 23.79
C SER A 139 2.97 -8.10 24.63
N SER A 140 4.14 -7.52 24.30
CA SER A 140 5.37 -7.69 25.08
C SER A 140 5.24 -7.11 26.49
N LEU A 141 4.61 -5.94 26.63
CA LEU A 141 4.33 -5.35 27.93
C LEU A 141 3.38 -6.21 28.76
N LYS A 142 2.28 -6.70 28.18
CA LYS A 142 1.32 -7.59 28.85
C LYS A 142 2.00 -8.83 29.42
N LYS A 143 2.93 -9.45 28.69
CA LYS A 143 3.72 -10.60 29.17
C LYS A 143 4.65 -10.30 30.35
N LYS A 144 5.03 -9.03 30.54
CA LYS A 144 5.92 -8.57 31.62
C LYS A 144 5.15 -8.04 32.83
N LEU A 145 3.82 -8.05 32.81
CA LEU A 145 3.01 -7.64 33.94
C LEU A 145 3.04 -8.72 35.02
N THR A 146 3.17 -8.26 36.26
CA THR A 146 3.20 -9.10 37.46
C THR A 146 1.87 -8.98 38.21
N PRO A 147 1.52 -9.94 39.09
CA PRO A 147 0.34 -9.83 39.95
C PRO A 147 0.31 -8.52 40.77
N LEU A 148 1.49 -8.05 41.18
CA LEU A 148 1.65 -6.76 41.86
C LEU A 148 1.22 -5.58 40.98
N ASP A 149 1.53 -5.60 39.67
CA ASP A 149 1.11 -4.53 38.75
C ASP A 149 -0.43 -4.47 38.67
N TYR A 150 -1.10 -5.62 38.60
CA TYR A 150 -2.57 -5.67 38.59
C TYR A 150 -3.19 -5.18 39.90
N LYS A 151 -2.61 -5.53 41.04
CA LYS A 151 -3.07 -5.04 42.35
C LYS A 151 -2.88 -3.52 42.50
N ILE A 152 -1.78 -2.99 41.99
CA ILE A 152 -1.56 -1.53 41.91
C ILE A 152 -2.61 -0.86 41.01
N LEU A 153 -2.94 -1.46 39.86
CA LEU A 153 -3.98 -0.94 38.96
C LEU A 153 -5.35 -0.89 39.64
N GLU A 154 -5.74 -1.98 40.30
CA GLU A 154 -7.02 -2.10 41.01
C GLU A 154 -7.15 -1.02 42.09
N MET A 155 -6.16 -0.93 43.01
CA MET A 155 -6.18 0.07 44.07
C MET A 155 -6.17 1.50 43.51
N ARG A 156 -5.47 1.73 42.39
CA ARG A 156 -5.47 3.03 41.73
C ARG A 156 -6.84 3.36 41.10
N SER A 157 -7.49 2.38 40.49
CA SER A 157 -8.83 2.54 39.90
C SER A 157 -9.91 2.84 40.94
N GLN A 158 -9.70 2.41 42.19
CA GLN A 158 -10.53 2.76 43.36
C GLN A 158 -10.22 4.17 43.92
N GLY A 159 -9.33 4.94 43.27
CA GLY A 159 -9.01 6.31 43.68
C GLY A 159 -7.91 6.43 44.74
N GLN A 160 -7.28 5.33 45.16
CA GLN A 160 -6.24 5.40 46.19
C GLN A 160 -5.01 6.21 45.74
N SER A 161 -4.41 6.93 46.68
CA SER A 161 -3.20 7.72 46.42
C SER A 161 -1.98 6.82 46.22
N LEU A 162 -0.98 7.31 45.48
CA LEU A 162 0.25 6.53 45.24
C LEU A 162 0.96 6.14 46.54
N TRP A 163 0.88 7.01 47.55
CA TRP A 163 1.46 6.78 48.87
C TRP A 163 0.70 5.70 49.64
N SER A 164 -0.64 5.78 49.65
CA SER A 164 -1.49 4.75 50.28
C SER A 164 -1.25 3.36 49.66
N ILE A 165 -1.14 3.28 48.34
CA ILE A 165 -0.82 2.03 47.62
C ILE A 165 0.56 1.50 48.01
N ALA A 166 1.58 2.37 48.03
CA ALA A 166 2.94 2.01 48.39
C ALA A 166 3.01 1.40 49.80
N THR A 167 2.40 2.08 50.78
CA THR A 167 2.34 1.63 52.17
C THR A 167 1.59 0.30 52.30
N SER A 168 0.42 0.19 51.68
CA SER A 168 -0.45 -0.99 51.80
C SER A 168 0.17 -2.25 51.18
N LEU A 169 0.97 -2.08 50.12
CA LEU A 169 1.64 -3.19 49.43
C LEU A 169 3.08 -3.42 49.91
N GLY A 170 3.59 -2.61 50.84
CA GLY A 170 4.96 -2.71 51.33
C GLY A 170 6.02 -2.46 50.23
N VAL A 171 5.71 -1.58 49.25
CA VAL A 171 6.59 -1.27 48.11
C VAL A 171 6.96 0.20 48.08
N THR A 172 8.03 0.54 47.35
CA THR A 172 8.43 1.94 47.19
C THR A 172 7.47 2.70 46.26
N MET A 173 7.31 4.00 46.49
CA MET A 173 6.57 4.87 45.57
C MET A 173 7.12 4.85 44.13
N ALA A 174 8.44 4.67 43.98
CA ALA A 174 9.07 4.54 42.68
C ALA A 174 8.56 3.29 41.93
N LYS A 175 8.39 2.17 42.64
CA LYS A 175 7.81 0.94 42.09
C LYS A 175 6.37 1.16 41.64
N VAL A 176 5.54 1.81 42.47
CA VAL A 176 4.14 2.14 42.12
C VAL A 176 4.09 2.99 40.85
N ARG A 177 4.88 4.07 40.78
CA ARG A 177 4.94 4.94 39.59
C ARG A 177 5.37 4.18 38.35
N TYR A 178 6.40 3.33 38.46
CA TYR A 178 6.89 2.53 37.34
C TYR A 178 5.81 1.55 36.84
N SER A 179 5.11 0.86 37.75
CA SER A 179 3.99 -0.03 37.41
C SER A 179 2.89 0.72 36.66
N LEU A 180 2.45 1.87 37.16
CA LEU A 180 1.42 2.68 36.51
C LEU A 180 1.86 3.22 35.14
N GLN A 181 3.13 3.59 34.97
CA GLN A 181 3.67 4.02 33.67
C GLN A 181 3.63 2.90 32.62
N LYS A 182 3.98 1.66 33.02
CA LYS A 182 3.86 0.50 32.13
C LYS A 182 2.40 0.23 31.75
N LEU A 183 1.49 0.30 32.72
CA LEU A 183 0.07 0.04 32.51
C LEU A 183 -0.58 1.10 31.61
N ALA A 184 -0.19 2.37 31.75
CA ALA A 184 -0.70 3.46 30.91
C ALA A 184 -0.29 3.34 29.43
N LEU A 185 0.68 2.49 29.08
CA LEU A 185 1.03 2.17 27.68
C LEU A 185 0.08 1.16 27.03
N ILE A 186 -0.76 0.50 27.82
CA ILE A 186 -1.73 -0.49 27.36
C ILE A 186 -3.10 0.20 27.32
N PRO A 187 -3.72 0.38 26.14
CA PRO A 187 -4.94 1.16 25.99
C PRO A 187 -6.07 0.76 26.97
N GLU A 188 -6.33 -0.54 27.10
CA GLU A 188 -7.35 -1.11 28.00
C GLU A 188 -7.16 -0.74 29.48
N TYR A 189 -5.93 -0.50 29.92
CA TYR A 189 -5.62 -0.14 31.31
C TYR A 189 -5.47 1.37 31.49
N ALA A 190 -5.09 2.09 30.43
CA ALA A 190 -4.98 3.54 30.45
C ALA A 190 -6.32 4.20 30.82
N GLU A 191 -7.45 3.69 30.31
CA GLU A 191 -8.78 4.18 30.66
C GLU A 191 -9.09 4.05 32.16
N LYS A 192 -8.69 2.93 32.77
CA LYS A 192 -8.88 2.66 34.21
C LYS A 192 -8.02 3.54 35.12
N LEU A 193 -6.98 4.16 34.58
CA LEU A 193 -6.07 5.04 35.30
C LEU A 193 -6.58 6.48 35.42
N GLY A 194 -7.67 6.82 34.72
CA GLY A 194 -8.32 8.14 34.78
C GLY A 194 -7.34 9.29 34.46
N ALA A 195 -7.26 10.28 35.36
CA ALA A 195 -6.41 11.46 35.18
C ALA A 195 -4.89 11.21 35.33
N TYR A 196 -4.45 9.96 35.54
CA TYR A 196 -3.03 9.66 35.63
C TYR A 196 -2.34 9.87 34.27
N LYS A 197 -1.56 10.95 34.16
CA LYS A 197 -0.73 11.21 32.99
C LYS A 197 0.63 10.51 33.15
N PRO A 198 0.96 9.49 32.34
CA PRO A 198 2.31 8.94 32.36
C PRO A 198 3.30 10.02 31.93
N LEU A 199 4.52 9.99 32.48
CA LEU A 199 5.56 10.94 32.11
C LEU A 199 5.84 10.89 30.59
N PRO A 200 6.32 11.98 29.97
CA PRO A 200 6.81 11.94 28.60
C PRO A 200 7.96 10.94 28.43
N TRP A 201 8.09 10.29 27.26
CA TRP A 201 9.06 9.21 27.03
C TRP A 201 10.51 9.56 27.42
N ASN A 202 10.94 10.77 27.08
CA ASN A 202 12.25 11.34 27.41
C ASN A 202 12.49 11.56 28.92
N GLN A 203 11.45 11.48 29.74
CA GLN A 203 11.53 11.60 31.20
C GLN A 203 11.33 10.26 31.93
N ARG A 204 10.94 9.18 31.22
CA ARG A 204 10.69 7.86 31.83
C ARG A 204 11.96 7.10 32.20
N PHE A 205 13.05 7.34 31.47
CA PHE A 205 14.30 6.56 31.57
C PHE A 205 15.53 7.40 31.94
N LYS A 206 15.36 8.65 32.41
CA LYS A 206 16.48 9.38 33.00
C LYS A 206 16.95 8.63 34.24
N ARG A 207 17.96 7.77 34.07
CA ARG A 207 18.80 7.33 35.18
C ARG A 207 19.39 8.62 35.74
N LYS A 208 19.15 8.90 37.03
CA LYS A 208 19.95 9.89 37.75
C LYS A 208 21.38 9.36 37.70
N THR A 209 22.19 9.93 36.81
CA THR A 209 23.64 9.99 36.96
C THR A 209 23.96 10.80 38.20
#